data_AF-A0A651F9X8-F1
#
_entry.id   AF-A0A651F9X8-F1
#
_cell.length_a   1.000
_cell.length_b   1.000
_cell.length_c   1.000
_cell.angle_alpha   90.00
_cell.angle_beta   90.00
_cell.angle_gamma   90.00
#
_symmetry.space_group_name_H-M   'P 1'
#
loop_
_entity.id
_entity.type
_entity.pdbx_description
1 polymer ?
#
loop_
_entity_poly.entity_id
_entity_poly.type
_entity_poly.pdbx_seq_one_letter_code
_entity_poly.pdbx_strand_id
1 'polypeptide(L)'
;MRCFARRACRDVRSAVFCRAMVGPGCRWSIDVSMQAMLFAILAGVCWGVGEVFTRSVLHTKEVGPLTAIAVRSTVALPVLWLAYVVAVPMLKSEPARWWATAEGGTLAKLVFGSGLIAGAAAMVFFYLALSLGEVSRVKPVAFALAPAVAVLLGWLVLGEAMSARKVIGVVLILAGVVALTGK
;
A
#
# COMPACT_ATOMS: atom_id res chain seq x y z
N MET A 1 -29.40 30.56 -2.29
CA MET A 1 -28.17 30.91 -1.56
C MET A 1 -27.34 29.64 -1.40
N ARG A 2 -26.58 29.27 -2.45
CA ARG A 2 -25.15 29.59 -2.61
C ARG A 2 -24.30 29.02 -1.48
N CYS A 3 -23.59 27.94 -1.83
CA CYS A 3 -22.17 27.75 -1.59
C CYS A 3 -21.61 28.38 -0.29
N PHE A 4 -21.58 27.63 0.81
CA PHE A 4 -20.60 27.93 1.86
C PHE A 4 -20.02 26.73 2.62
N ALA A 5 -20.42 25.49 2.32
CA ALA A 5 -19.88 24.31 3.03
C ALA A 5 -18.81 23.52 2.26
N ARG A 6 -18.25 24.06 1.16
CA ARG A 6 -17.21 23.38 0.35
C ARG A 6 -15.76 23.60 0.80
N ARG A 7 -15.49 24.33 1.89
CA ARG A 7 -14.11 24.59 2.36
C ARG A 7 -13.70 23.91 3.67
N ALA A 8 -14.60 23.24 4.39
CA ALA A 8 -14.30 22.70 5.72
C ALA A 8 -13.86 21.21 5.76
N CYS A 9 -13.89 20.50 4.62
CA CYS A 9 -13.46 19.10 4.52
C CYS A 9 -12.13 18.96 3.77
N ARG A 10 -11.10 19.73 4.18
CA ARG A 10 -9.72 19.52 3.71
C ARG A 10 -8.81 18.89 4.76
N ASP A 11 -9.34 18.65 5.97
CA ASP A 11 -8.56 18.12 7.07
C ASP A 11 -9.06 16.73 7.46
N VAL A 12 -8.15 15.76 7.55
CA VAL A 12 -8.46 14.36 7.87
C VAL A 12 -9.19 14.24 9.22
N ARG A 13 -9.01 15.22 10.12
CA ARG A 13 -9.71 15.27 11.41
C ARG A 13 -11.20 15.59 11.30
N SER A 14 -11.64 16.40 10.32
CA SER A 14 -13.06 16.76 10.20
C SER A 14 -13.91 15.68 9.52
N ALA A 15 -13.30 14.72 8.83
CA ALA A 15 -14.00 13.58 8.24
C ALA A 15 -14.58 12.62 9.31
N VAL A 16 -13.94 12.50 10.47
CA VAL A 16 -14.44 11.68 11.59
C VAL A 16 -15.63 12.37 12.27
N PHE A 17 -15.58 13.69 12.43
CA PHE A 17 -16.64 14.46 13.07
C PHE A 17 -17.90 14.58 12.20
N CYS A 18 -17.73 14.65 10.87
CA CYS A 18 -18.86 14.76 9.94
C CYS A 18 -19.69 13.46 9.83
N ARG A 19 -19.18 12.32 10.31
CA ARG A 19 -19.89 11.03 10.32
C ARG A 19 -21.07 10.95 11.28
N ALA A 20 -21.19 11.88 12.23
CA ALA A 20 -22.24 11.86 13.24
C ALA A 20 -23.55 12.57 12.81
N MET A 21 -23.58 13.25 11.65
CA MET A 21 -24.70 14.12 11.25
C MET A 21 -25.39 13.75 9.91
N VAL A 22 -25.29 12.51 9.45
CA VAL A 22 -25.94 12.12 8.17
C VAL A 22 -26.81 10.89 8.36
N GLY A 23 -28.14 11.11 8.30
CA GLY A 23 -29.20 10.10 8.34
C GLY A 23 -29.18 9.11 7.16
N PRO A 24 -30.19 8.23 7.06
CA PRO A 24 -30.16 7.01 6.25
C PRO A 24 -30.33 7.32 4.75
N GLY A 25 -29.23 7.69 4.10
CA GLY A 25 -29.14 7.90 2.65
C GLY A 25 -27.76 7.55 2.09
N CYS A 26 -27.02 6.70 2.80
CA CYS A 26 -25.60 6.44 2.61
C CYS A 26 -25.34 5.47 1.43
N ARG A 27 -25.64 5.89 0.21
CA ARG A 27 -25.25 5.15 -1.01
C ARG A 27 -23.78 5.41 -1.39
N TRP A 28 -23.29 6.64 -1.16
CA TRP A 28 -21.97 7.11 -1.59
C TRP A 28 -20.76 6.55 -0.80
N SER A 29 -20.93 6.06 0.43
CA SER A 29 -19.81 5.51 1.21
C SER A 29 -19.44 4.08 0.84
N ILE A 30 -20.39 3.33 0.28
CA ILE A 30 -20.20 1.94 -0.18
C ILE A 30 -19.44 1.94 -1.51
N ASP A 31 -19.75 2.87 -2.41
CA ASP A 31 -19.16 2.92 -3.76
C ASP A 31 -17.64 3.18 -3.75
N VAL A 32 -17.16 4.13 -2.92
CA VAL A 32 -15.71 4.42 -2.79
C VAL A 32 -14.95 3.26 -2.12
N SER A 33 -15.57 2.61 -1.13
CA SER A 33 -14.97 1.43 -0.48
C SER A 33 -14.89 0.24 -1.43
N MET A 34 -15.88 0.08 -2.32
CA MET A 34 -15.91 -0.99 -3.32
C MET A 34 -14.80 -0.76 -4.36
N GLN A 35 -14.65 0.45 -4.87
CA GLN A 35 -13.57 0.79 -5.81
C GLN A 35 -12.17 0.56 -5.22
N ALA A 36 -11.94 0.98 -3.96
CA ALA A 36 -10.67 0.73 -3.28
C ALA A 36 -10.38 -0.78 -3.12
N MET A 37 -11.39 -1.58 -2.79
CA MET A 37 -11.25 -3.03 -2.67
C MET A 37 -10.95 -3.68 -4.02
N LEU A 38 -11.59 -3.24 -5.10
CA LEU A 38 -11.31 -3.73 -6.46
C LEU A 38 -9.85 -3.47 -6.85
N PHE A 39 -9.33 -2.26 -6.64
CA PHE A 39 -7.92 -1.97 -6.92
C PHE A 39 -6.96 -2.78 -6.03
N ALA A 40 -7.31 -3.02 -4.76
CA ALA A 40 -6.52 -3.85 -3.86
C ALA A 40 -6.48 -5.32 -4.32
N ILE A 41 -7.61 -5.87 -4.79
CA ILE A 41 -7.69 -7.23 -5.35
C ILE A 41 -6.84 -7.32 -6.62
N LEU A 42 -6.98 -6.38 -7.56
CA LEU A 42 -6.17 -6.34 -8.77
C LEU A 42 -4.68 -6.25 -8.46
N ALA A 43 -4.29 -5.38 -7.51
CA ALA A 43 -2.91 -5.30 -7.04
C ALA A 43 -2.43 -6.64 -6.47
N GLY A 44 -3.25 -7.29 -5.64
CA GLY A 44 -2.96 -8.63 -5.10
C GLY A 44 -2.72 -9.68 -6.18
N VAL A 45 -3.54 -9.68 -7.24
CA VAL A 45 -3.38 -10.57 -8.40
C VAL A 45 -2.08 -10.26 -9.15
N CYS A 46 -1.80 -8.99 -9.46
CA CYS A 46 -0.56 -8.58 -10.14
C CYS A 46 0.69 -9.01 -9.36
N TRP A 47 0.71 -8.79 -8.04
CA TRP A 47 1.79 -9.28 -7.18
C TRP A 47 1.81 -10.81 -7.12
N GLY A 48 0.66 -11.48 -7.11
CA GLY A 48 0.55 -12.95 -7.20
C GLY A 48 1.31 -13.52 -8.39
N VAL A 49 0.90 -13.09 -9.58
CA VAL A 49 1.45 -13.55 -10.86
C VAL A 49 2.92 -13.14 -11.01
N GLY A 50 3.26 -11.88 -10.71
CA GLY A 50 4.63 -11.36 -10.88
C GLY A 50 5.68 -12.08 -10.03
N GLU A 51 5.33 -12.48 -8.80
CA GLU A 51 6.29 -13.20 -7.94
C GLU A 51 6.51 -14.66 -8.35
N VAL A 52 5.57 -15.29 -9.07
CA VAL A 52 5.78 -16.61 -9.66
C VAL A 52 6.87 -16.54 -10.74
N PHE A 53 6.80 -15.53 -11.62
CA PHE A 53 7.85 -15.29 -12.61
C PHE A 53 9.20 -14.95 -11.96
N THR A 54 9.18 -14.10 -10.94
CA THR A 54 10.39 -13.73 -10.20
C THR A 54 11.06 -14.96 -9.58
N ARG A 55 10.28 -15.82 -8.92
CA ARG A 55 10.79 -17.08 -8.38
C ARG A 55 11.34 -18.00 -9.44
N SER A 56 10.67 -18.11 -10.58
CA SER A 56 11.12 -18.94 -11.70
C SER A 56 12.52 -18.52 -12.17
N VAL A 57 12.73 -17.21 -12.36
CA VAL A 57 14.03 -16.64 -12.76
C VAL A 57 15.09 -16.86 -11.68
N LEU A 58 14.78 -16.67 -10.39
CA LEU A 58 15.74 -16.90 -9.31
C LEU A 58 16.14 -18.38 -9.18
N HIS A 59 15.26 -19.31 -9.58
CA HIS A 59 15.53 -20.74 -9.52
C HIS A 59 16.53 -21.21 -10.59
N THR A 60 16.68 -20.49 -11.70
CA THR A 60 17.68 -20.83 -12.73
C THR A 60 19.11 -20.61 -12.25
N LYS A 61 19.30 -19.81 -11.19
CA LYS A 61 20.60 -19.38 -10.63
C LYS A 61 21.47 -18.54 -11.58
N GLU A 62 20.96 -18.20 -12.76
CA GLU A 62 21.64 -17.29 -13.71
C GLU A 62 21.49 -15.82 -13.30
N VAL A 63 20.42 -15.50 -12.56
CA VAL A 63 20.11 -14.15 -12.11
C VAL A 63 20.00 -14.14 -10.58
N GLY A 64 20.78 -13.28 -9.93
CA GLY A 64 20.72 -13.09 -8.49
C GLY A 64 19.52 -12.25 -8.02
N PRO A 65 19.15 -12.30 -6.73
CA PRO A 65 18.03 -11.55 -6.17
C PRO A 65 18.17 -10.03 -6.34
N LEU A 66 19.39 -9.50 -6.18
CA LEU A 66 19.66 -8.07 -6.37
C LEU A 66 19.54 -7.64 -7.83
N THR A 67 20.00 -8.49 -8.76
CA THR A 67 19.84 -8.25 -10.20
C THR A 67 18.36 -8.27 -10.59
N ALA A 68 17.59 -9.24 -10.09
CA ALA A 68 16.16 -9.34 -10.38
C ALA A 68 15.38 -8.10 -9.93
N ILE A 69 15.65 -7.59 -8.71
CA ILE A 69 14.99 -6.37 -8.24
C ILE A 69 15.47 -5.13 -8.99
N ALA A 70 16.75 -5.03 -9.35
CA ALA A 70 17.28 -3.91 -10.12
C ALA A 70 16.61 -3.84 -11.51
N VAL A 71 16.51 -4.96 -12.21
CA VAL A 71 15.82 -5.05 -13.51
C VAL A 71 14.33 -4.72 -13.35
N ARG A 72 13.65 -5.29 -12.35
CA ARG A 72 12.24 -4.99 -12.06
C ARG A 72 12.01 -3.49 -11.85
N SER A 73 12.83 -2.85 -11.03
CA SER A 73 12.72 -1.42 -10.73
C SER A 73 13.02 -0.56 -11.96
N THR A 74 14.01 -0.96 -12.77
CA THR A 74 14.35 -0.26 -14.03
C THR A 74 13.19 -0.29 -15.02
N VAL A 75 12.46 -1.40 -15.11
CA VAL A 75 11.27 -1.52 -15.97
C VAL A 75 10.06 -0.80 -15.37
N ALA A 76 9.85 -0.91 -14.06
CA ALA A 76 8.68 -0.34 -13.39
C ALA A 76 8.71 1.20 -13.37
N LEU A 77 9.88 1.80 -13.13
CA LEU A 77 10.03 3.25 -12.98
C LEU A 77 9.44 4.06 -14.15
N PRO A 78 9.81 3.83 -15.43
CA PRO A 78 9.25 4.59 -16.55
C PRO A 78 7.75 4.37 -16.72
N VAL A 79 7.24 3.16 -16.47
CA VAL A 79 5.80 2.85 -16.56
C VAL A 79 5.01 3.62 -15.49
N LEU A 80 5.53 3.68 -14.26
CA LEU A 80 4.91 4.43 -13.16
C LEU A 80 4.92 5.94 -13.42
N TRP A 81 6.03 6.48 -13.93
CA TRP A 81 6.11 7.89 -14.30
C TRP A 81 5.19 8.24 -15.47
N LEU A 82 5.07 7.37 -16.46
CA LEU A 82 4.13 7.54 -17.56
C LEU A 82 2.68 7.58 -17.03
N ALA A 83 2.32 6.64 -16.17
CA ALA A 83 1.00 6.61 -15.53
C ALA A 83 0.72 7.91 -14.75
N TYR A 84 1.72 8.43 -14.02
CA TYR A 84 1.61 9.71 -13.31
C TYR A 84 1.39 10.90 -14.27
N VAL A 85 2.21 11.01 -15.32
CA VAL A 85 2.12 12.11 -16.30
C VAL A 85 0.80 12.09 -17.06
N VAL A 86 0.20 10.92 -17.28
CA VAL A 86 -1.13 10.77 -17.88
C VAL A 86 -2.24 11.12 -16.88
N ALA A 87 -2.12 10.68 -15.61
CA ALA A 87 -3.12 10.90 -14.58
C ALA A 87 -3.31 12.38 -14.22
N VAL A 88 -2.22 13.17 -14.17
CA VAL A 88 -2.28 14.60 -13.82
C VAL A 88 -3.23 15.41 -14.74
N PRO A 89 -3.08 15.40 -16.09
CA PRO A 89 -3.95 16.15 -16.98
C PRO A 89 -5.30 15.47 -17.23
N MET A 90 -5.34 14.14 -17.38
CA MET A 90 -6.55 13.42 -17.81
C MET A 90 -7.52 13.13 -16.66
N LEU A 91 -7.00 12.69 -15.51
CA LEU A 91 -7.83 12.31 -14.36
C LEU A 91 -8.03 13.46 -13.37
N LYS A 92 -7.16 14.49 -13.39
CA LYS A 92 -7.16 15.62 -12.43
C LYS A 92 -7.20 15.17 -10.96
N SER A 93 -6.77 13.94 -10.69
CA SER A 93 -6.79 13.32 -9.36
C SER A 93 -5.55 13.68 -8.54
N GLU A 94 -4.48 14.14 -9.20
CA GLU A 94 -3.17 14.37 -8.59
C GLU A 94 -2.80 15.86 -8.51
N PRO A 95 -2.15 16.31 -7.41
CA PRO A 95 -1.63 17.67 -7.33
C PRO A 95 -0.42 17.85 -8.26
N ALA A 96 -0.51 18.75 -9.24
CA ALA A 96 0.51 18.88 -10.31
C ALA A 96 1.88 19.48 -9.89
N ARG A 97 1.96 20.17 -8.74
CA ARG A 97 3.18 20.91 -8.31
C ARG A 97 3.67 20.53 -6.90
N TRP A 98 3.40 19.29 -6.47
CA TRP A 98 3.75 18.80 -5.13
C TRP A 98 5.22 19.03 -4.75
N TRP A 99 6.16 18.91 -5.70
CA TRP A 99 7.59 19.11 -5.46
C TRP A 99 7.97 20.55 -5.08
N ALA A 100 7.17 21.53 -5.48
CA ALA A 100 7.39 22.95 -5.15
C ALA A 100 6.55 23.42 -3.95
N THR A 101 5.43 22.76 -3.67
CA THR A 101 4.44 23.22 -2.68
C THR A 101 4.38 22.37 -1.41
N ALA A 102 4.95 21.16 -1.42
CA ALA A 102 4.94 20.30 -0.25
C ALA A 102 5.93 20.78 0.81
N GLU A 103 5.52 20.69 2.08
CA GLU A 103 6.39 20.95 3.22
C GLU A 103 7.55 19.93 3.27
N GLY A 104 8.72 20.37 3.76
CA GLY A 104 9.90 19.51 3.90
C GLY A 104 9.64 18.23 4.68
N GLY A 105 8.80 18.26 5.73
CA GLY A 105 8.42 17.05 6.47
C GLY A 105 7.61 16.05 5.64
N THR A 106 6.78 16.53 4.70
CA THR A 106 6.03 15.67 3.77
C THR A 106 6.96 15.05 2.73
N LEU A 107 7.88 15.85 2.17
CA LEU A 107 8.89 15.36 1.24
C LEU A 107 9.82 14.33 1.92
N ALA A 108 10.20 14.54 3.18
CA ALA A 108 11.00 13.58 3.94
C ALA A 108 10.26 12.25 4.13
N LYS A 109 8.97 12.27 4.49
CA LYS A 109 8.14 11.04 4.57
C LYS A 109 8.03 10.33 3.23
N LEU A 110 7.89 11.09 2.14
CA LEU A 110 7.84 10.54 0.79
C LEU A 110 9.17 9.87 0.41
N VAL A 111 10.29 10.57 0.57
CA VAL A 111 11.62 10.07 0.17
C VAL A 111 12.08 8.94 1.09
N PHE A 112 12.10 9.14 2.40
CA PHE A 112 12.66 8.15 3.33
C PHE A 112 11.66 7.03 3.66
N GLY A 113 10.40 7.37 3.93
CA GLY A 113 9.38 6.38 4.28
C GLY A 113 8.96 5.56 3.06
N SER A 114 8.39 6.23 2.05
CA SER A 114 7.87 5.54 0.87
C SER A 114 8.97 5.10 -0.10
N GLY A 115 9.92 5.97 -0.44
CA GLY A 115 10.98 5.66 -1.40
C GLY A 115 12.01 4.68 -0.86
N LEU A 116 12.69 5.04 0.23
CA LEU A 116 13.82 4.27 0.76
C LEU A 116 13.37 3.03 1.53
N ILE A 117 12.51 3.18 2.55
CA ILE A 117 12.12 2.05 3.41
C ILE A 117 11.18 1.10 2.66
N ALA A 118 10.03 1.58 2.18
CA ALA A 118 9.05 0.73 1.52
C ALA A 118 9.44 0.36 0.08
N GLY A 119 10.03 1.30 -0.67
CA GLY A 119 10.34 1.13 -2.10
C GLY A 119 11.66 0.43 -2.40
N ALA A 120 12.68 0.55 -1.54
CA ALA A 120 13.99 -0.05 -1.77
C ALA A 120 14.32 -1.14 -0.74
N ALA A 121 14.40 -0.79 0.55
CA ALA A 121 14.85 -1.70 1.60
C ALA A 121 13.93 -2.92 1.72
N ALA A 122 12.61 -2.71 1.78
CA ALA A 122 11.64 -3.81 1.84
C ALA A 122 11.74 -4.75 0.63
N MET A 123 11.93 -4.19 -0.58
CA MET A 123 12.09 -5.01 -1.78
C MET A 123 13.40 -5.81 -1.78
N VAL A 124 14.51 -5.22 -1.33
CA VAL A 124 15.79 -5.93 -1.18
C VAL A 124 15.64 -7.12 -0.23
N PHE A 125 15.11 -6.91 0.98
CA PHE A 125 14.92 -8.00 1.94
C PHE A 125 13.95 -9.06 1.43
N PHE A 126 12.87 -8.66 0.75
CA PHE A 126 11.90 -9.60 0.19
C PHE A 126 12.52 -10.47 -0.92
N TYR A 127 13.30 -9.89 -1.83
CA TYR A 127 13.94 -10.64 -2.92
C TYR A 127 15.05 -11.55 -2.42
N LEU A 128 15.81 -11.11 -1.42
CA LEU A 128 16.76 -11.98 -0.72
C LEU A 128 16.03 -13.17 -0.08
N ALA A 129 14.90 -12.95 0.61
CA ALA A 129 14.12 -14.04 1.20
C ALA A 129 13.55 -15.00 0.13
N LEU A 130 13.07 -14.49 -1.00
CA LEU A 130 12.60 -15.31 -2.13
C LEU A 130 13.70 -16.17 -2.76
N SER A 131 14.96 -15.77 -2.68
CA SER A 131 16.08 -16.59 -3.14
C SER A 131 16.39 -17.76 -2.20
N LEU A 132 15.95 -17.69 -0.93
CA LEU A 132 16.27 -18.67 0.11
C LEU A 132 15.11 -19.63 0.43
N GLY A 133 13.86 -19.25 0.18
CA GLY A 133 12.69 -20.03 0.60
C GLY A 133 11.51 -19.89 -0.36
N GLU A 134 10.62 -20.87 -0.39
CA GLU A 134 9.48 -20.93 -1.31
C GLU A 134 8.55 -19.71 -1.26
N VAL A 135 8.02 -19.28 -2.41
CA VAL A 135 7.09 -18.14 -2.51
C VAL A 135 5.87 -18.34 -1.62
N SER A 136 5.34 -19.57 -1.59
CA SER A 136 4.20 -19.98 -0.77
C SER A 136 4.42 -19.80 0.73
N ARG A 137 5.68 -19.75 1.19
CA ARG A 137 6.01 -19.57 2.61
C ARG A 137 6.48 -18.15 2.92
N VAL A 138 7.38 -17.61 2.10
CA VAL A 138 7.99 -16.30 2.31
C VAL A 138 6.95 -15.18 2.15
N LYS A 139 6.10 -15.26 1.13
CA LYS A 139 5.18 -14.17 0.79
C LYS A 139 4.09 -13.96 1.84
N PRO A 140 3.39 -15.02 2.34
CA PRO A 140 2.44 -14.84 3.43
C PRO A 140 3.05 -14.18 4.66
N VAL A 141 4.27 -14.58 5.07
CA VAL A 141 4.96 -13.97 6.21
C VAL A 141 5.17 -12.47 6.00
N ALA A 142 5.77 -12.08 4.87
CA ALA A 142 6.06 -10.68 4.59
C ALA A 142 4.78 -9.83 4.45
N PHE A 143 3.78 -10.33 3.71
CA PHE A 143 2.57 -9.56 3.37
C PHE A 143 1.51 -9.56 4.48
N ALA A 144 1.59 -10.46 5.45
CA ALA A 144 0.69 -10.48 6.61
C ALA A 144 1.24 -9.73 7.83
N LEU A 145 2.57 -9.64 7.98
CA LEU A 145 3.17 -8.77 8.98
C LEU A 145 2.94 -7.30 8.65
N ALA A 146 2.93 -6.93 7.37
CA ALA A 146 2.69 -5.56 6.92
C ALA A 146 1.37 -4.94 7.48
N PRO A 147 0.19 -5.57 7.34
CA PRO A 147 -1.04 -5.04 7.93
C PRO A 147 -1.03 -5.03 9.47
N ALA A 148 -0.38 -6.00 10.12
CA ALA A 148 -0.23 -6.00 11.57
C ALA A 148 0.57 -4.78 12.07
N VAL A 149 1.71 -4.51 11.43
CA VAL A 149 2.55 -3.34 11.71
C VAL A 149 1.81 -2.05 11.34
N ALA A 150 1.08 -2.02 10.22
CA ALA A 150 0.30 -0.86 9.80
C ALA A 150 -0.81 -0.51 10.79
N VAL A 151 -1.53 -1.49 11.34
CA VAL A 151 -2.53 -1.28 12.40
C VAL A 151 -1.89 -0.72 13.66
N LEU A 152 -0.74 -1.26 14.07
CA LEU A 152 -0.01 -0.81 15.26
C LEU A 152 0.51 0.62 15.10
N LEU A 153 1.20 0.92 14.00
CA LEU A 153 1.70 2.26 13.71
C LEU A 153 0.57 3.26 13.42
N GLY A 154 -0.52 2.81 12.80
CA GLY A 154 -1.75 3.58 12.63
C GLY A 154 -2.27 4.08 13.98
N TRP A 155 -2.31 3.20 14.97
CA TRP A 155 -2.71 3.57 16.32
C TRP A 155 -1.70 4.47 17.05
N LEU A 156 -0.41 4.11 17.02
CA LEU A 156 0.62 4.81 17.81
C LEU A 156 1.08 6.14 17.21
N VAL A 157 1.20 6.21 15.88
CA VAL A 157 1.81 7.33 15.16
C VAL A 157 0.76 8.20 14.46
N LEU A 158 -0.24 7.58 13.83
CA LEU A 158 -1.29 8.31 13.12
C LEU A 158 -2.50 8.66 14.02
N GLY A 159 -2.55 8.13 15.24
CA GLY A 159 -3.62 8.37 16.21
C GLY A 159 -4.95 7.71 15.83
N GLU A 160 -4.93 6.65 15.01
CA GLU A 160 -6.13 5.91 14.65
C GLU A 160 -6.70 5.14 15.85
N ALA A 161 -8.03 5.05 15.95
CA ALA A 161 -8.65 4.23 16.98
C ALA A 161 -8.31 2.74 16.81
N MET A 162 -7.87 2.11 17.91
CA MET A 162 -7.70 0.66 18.01
C MET A 162 -9.00 0.01 18.47
N SER A 163 -9.71 -0.63 17.54
CA SER A 163 -10.96 -1.35 17.84
C SER A 163 -10.70 -2.85 18.04
N ALA A 164 -11.56 -3.51 18.82
CA ALA A 164 -11.50 -4.96 18.99
C ALA A 164 -11.54 -5.72 17.64
N ARG A 165 -12.28 -5.21 16.65
CA ARG A 165 -12.32 -5.77 15.28
C ARG A 165 -10.96 -5.73 14.58
N LYS A 166 -10.19 -4.62 14.72
CA LYS A 166 -8.84 -4.53 14.16
C LYS A 166 -7.91 -5.56 14.81
N VAL A 167 -7.99 -5.71 16.13
CA VAL A 167 -7.17 -6.67 16.89
C VAL A 167 -7.49 -8.11 16.45
N ILE A 168 -8.77 -8.49 16.43
CA ILE A 168 -9.20 -9.82 16.00
C ILE A 168 -8.75 -10.08 14.56
N GLY A 169 -8.91 -9.11 13.66
CA GLY A 169 -8.47 -9.23 12.27
C GLY A 169 -6.97 -9.49 12.14
N VAL A 170 -6.14 -8.75 12.88
CA VAL A 170 -4.68 -8.97 12.89
C VAL A 170 -4.34 -10.37 13.43
N VAL A 171 -4.97 -10.80 14.53
CA VAL A 171 -4.75 -12.14 15.09
C VAL A 171 -5.10 -13.23 14.08
N LEU A 172 -6.24 -13.10 13.38
CA LEU A 172 -6.65 -14.07 12.36
C LEU A 172 -5.71 -14.11 11.16
N ILE A 173 -5.22 -12.95 10.70
CA ILE A 173 -4.23 -12.86 9.62
C ILE A 173 -2.94 -13.60 10.02
N LEU A 174 -2.42 -13.33 11.22
CA LEU A 174 -1.19 -13.97 11.71
C LEU A 174 -1.39 -15.49 11.92
N ALA A 175 -2.53 -15.89 12.49
CA ALA A 175 -2.87 -17.31 12.66
C ALA A 175 -2.96 -18.04 11.32
N GLY A 176 -3.57 -17.42 10.30
CA GLY A 176 -3.64 -17.98 8.95
C GLY A 176 -2.27 -18.16 8.30
N VAL A 177 -1.34 -17.23 8.54
CA VAL A 177 0.05 -17.35 8.07
C VAL A 177 0.77 -18.48 8.78
N VAL A 178 0.64 -18.60 10.10
CA VAL A 178 1.23 -19.70 10.86
C VAL A 178 0.68 -21.04 10.35
N ALA A 179 -0.62 -21.14 10.07
CA ALA A 179 -1.21 -22.35 9.51
C ALA A 179 -0.69 -22.67 8.09
N LEU A 180 -0.49 -21.65 7.24
CA LEU A 180 0.00 -21.83 5.87
C LEU A 180 1.52 -22.13 5.80
N THR A 181 2.28 -21.66 6.78
CA THR A 181 3.76 -21.72 6.77
C THR A 181 4.32 -22.74 7.76
N GLY A 182 3.50 -23.17 8.72
CA GLY A 182 3.74 -24.27 9.64
C GLY A 182 4.03 -25.56 8.89
N LYS A 183 4.90 -26.38 9.46
CA LYS A 183 5.38 -27.62 8.86
C LYS A 183 4.24 -28.58 8.54
#